data_AF-A0A929KW44-F1
#
_entry.id   AF-A0A929KW44-F1
#
_cell.length_a   1.000
_cell.length_b   1.000
_cell.length_c   1.000
_cell.angle_alpha   90.00
_cell.angle_beta   90.00
_cell.angle_gamma   90.00
#
_symmetry.space_group_name_H-M   'P 1'
#
loop_
_entity.id
_entity.type
_entity.pdbx_description
1 polymer ?
#
loop_
_entity_poly.entity_id
_entity_poly.type
_entity_poly.pdbx_seq_one_letter_code
_entity_poly.pdbx_strand_id
1 'polypeptide(L)'
;MKTITSTKPSTLKTIGIALLAALSLLASCQKNGGVKPIPTETATPIIDFTWVGKQTAPATITFTNSTQRATAYRWDLGNGQISTLQAPTQVTYTQPGTYDILLVATNGDKQSVLKKTLVIAANDDPVAHFTYTFKDLQNSAPAVVNFFNESVDATAYEWNVNGALYSATVPPSIRFNQPGTYKVKLVAIKNGIRSAPYEETITVVAGDTPIASFALAYHPYPYSVGEHIQFVSRSMNCDGWEWTFGTNGQKSSQEHPLVKFDAAGMYTITLVAKKGNKRSEPRSINLKIGQ
;
A
#
# COMPACT_ATOMS: atom_id res chain seq x y z
N MET A 1 9.61 -53.15 45.14
CA MET A 1 8.65 -54.16 44.67
C MET A 1 8.09 -53.71 43.32
N LYS A 2 8.16 -54.61 42.33
CA LYS A 2 7.63 -54.64 40.94
C LYS A 2 6.67 -53.51 40.53
N THR A 3 6.98 -52.68 39.52
CA THR A 3 6.83 -52.85 38.05
C THR A 3 5.42 -53.23 37.60
N ILE A 4 4.81 -52.43 36.70
CA ILE A 4 4.27 -52.83 35.37
C ILE A 4 4.01 -51.57 34.54
N THR A 5 4.76 -51.46 33.44
CA THR A 5 4.54 -50.67 32.23
C THR A 5 3.63 -51.44 31.27
N SER A 6 2.77 -50.76 30.50
CA SER A 6 2.03 -51.37 29.40
C SER A 6 2.12 -50.51 28.14
N THR A 7 3.08 -50.86 27.28
CA THR A 7 3.19 -50.47 25.87
C THR A 7 2.33 -51.40 25.01
N LYS A 8 1.52 -50.85 24.10
CA LYS A 8 0.75 -51.62 23.10
C LYS A 8 1.54 -51.70 21.77
N PRO A 9 1.68 -52.88 21.15
CA PRO A 9 2.48 -53.06 19.93
C PRO A 9 1.66 -52.90 18.64
N SER A 10 2.39 -52.56 17.57
CA SER A 10 2.02 -52.54 16.16
C SER A 10 2.09 -53.94 15.53
N THR A 11 1.23 -54.23 14.55
CA THR A 11 1.49 -55.29 13.54
C THR A 11 0.84 -54.93 12.20
N LEU A 12 1.68 -54.81 11.17
CA LEU A 12 1.35 -54.90 9.75
C LEU A 12 0.77 -56.29 9.42
N LYS A 13 -0.17 -56.36 8.48
CA LYS A 13 -0.49 -57.61 7.76
C LYS A 13 -0.33 -57.38 6.26
N THR A 14 0.70 -58.00 5.72
CA THR A 14 0.91 -58.33 4.31
C THR A 14 0.15 -59.63 4.02
N ILE A 15 -0.60 -59.72 2.92
CA ILE A 15 -1.10 -61.00 2.38
C ILE A 15 -0.80 -61.04 0.88
N GLY A 16 -0.23 -62.18 0.48
CA GLY A 16 0.38 -62.45 -0.81
C GLY A 16 -0.59 -62.85 -1.91
N ILE A 17 0.01 -62.88 -3.09
CA ILE A 17 -0.51 -63.22 -4.42
C ILE A 17 -0.89 -64.71 -4.50
N ALA A 18 -2.00 -65.02 -5.16
CA ALA A 18 -2.25 -66.32 -5.80
C ALA A 18 -2.95 -66.12 -7.15
N LEU A 19 -2.49 -66.87 -8.15
CA LEU A 19 -2.78 -66.79 -9.58
C LEU A 19 -3.74 -67.93 -10.01
N LEU A 20 -4.32 -67.82 -11.21
CA LEU A 20 -5.23 -68.74 -11.97
C LEU A 20 -6.74 -68.55 -11.74
N ALA A 21 -7.62 -68.54 -12.75
CA ALA A 21 -7.55 -68.74 -14.20
C ALA A 21 -8.71 -67.99 -14.90
N ALA A 22 -8.55 -67.74 -16.20
CA ALA A 22 -9.51 -67.03 -17.04
C ALA A 22 -10.80 -67.83 -17.30
N LEU A 23 -11.94 -67.13 -17.31
CA LEU A 23 -13.10 -67.50 -18.12
C LEU A 23 -13.73 -66.22 -18.67
N SER A 24 -13.58 -66.05 -19.98
CA SER A 24 -14.15 -64.96 -20.77
C SER A 24 -15.67 -65.11 -20.87
N LEU A 25 -16.42 -64.13 -20.36
CA LEU A 25 -17.82 -63.89 -20.71
C LEU A 25 -17.93 -62.47 -21.27
N LEU A 26 -18.21 -62.40 -22.58
CA LEU A 26 -18.61 -61.19 -23.28
C LEU A 26 -19.93 -60.69 -22.68
N ALA A 27 -19.87 -59.63 -21.88
CA ALA A 27 -21.05 -58.87 -21.48
C ALA A 27 -20.87 -57.42 -21.95
N SER A 28 -21.73 -57.06 -22.89
CA SER A 28 -21.93 -55.75 -23.50
C SER A 28 -21.68 -54.57 -22.55
N CYS A 29 -20.74 -53.70 -22.94
CA CYS A 29 -20.49 -52.44 -22.27
C CYS A 29 -21.62 -51.47 -22.61
N GLN A 30 -22.69 -51.44 -21.80
CA GLN A 30 -23.65 -50.34 -21.86
C GLN A 30 -23.00 -49.09 -21.30
N LYS A 31 -22.67 -48.17 -22.21
CA LYS A 31 -22.16 -46.83 -21.95
C LYS A 31 -23.27 -46.00 -21.27
N ASN A 32 -23.46 -46.20 -19.97
CA ASN A 32 -24.27 -45.29 -19.16
C ASN A 32 -23.48 -43.98 -19.03
N GLY A 33 -23.75 -43.06 -19.95
CA GLY A 33 -23.21 -41.71 -20.00
C GLY A 33 -23.78 -40.83 -18.89
N GLY A 34 -23.55 -41.20 -17.63
CA GLY A 34 -23.68 -40.28 -16.51
C GLY A 34 -22.56 -39.25 -16.62
N VAL A 35 -22.89 -38.04 -17.07
CA VAL A 35 -21.98 -36.90 -16.95
C VAL A 35 -21.73 -36.72 -15.46
N LYS A 36 -20.54 -37.11 -14.98
CA LYS A 36 -20.06 -36.71 -13.66
C LYS A 36 -20.15 -35.18 -13.64
N PRO A 37 -20.93 -34.54 -12.73
CA PRO A 37 -21.02 -33.09 -12.71
C PRO A 37 -19.59 -32.55 -12.58
N ILE A 38 -19.19 -31.78 -13.59
CA ILE A 38 -17.92 -31.05 -13.58
C ILE A 38 -18.03 -30.12 -12.37
N PRO A 39 -17.09 -30.16 -11.41
CA PRO A 39 -17.09 -29.19 -10.31
C PRO A 39 -17.09 -27.80 -10.94
N THR A 40 -18.16 -27.03 -10.69
CA THR A 40 -18.21 -25.64 -11.12
C THR A 40 -17.08 -24.93 -10.41
N GLU A 41 -16.05 -24.53 -11.14
CA GLU A 41 -14.89 -23.84 -10.58
C GLU A 41 -15.39 -22.58 -9.86
N THR A 42 -15.27 -22.56 -8.53
CA THR A 42 -15.75 -21.44 -7.73
C THR A 42 -14.81 -20.25 -7.92
N ALA A 43 -15.36 -19.16 -8.45
CA ALA A 43 -14.62 -17.92 -8.65
C ALA A 43 -14.47 -17.16 -7.32
N THR A 44 -13.31 -16.53 -7.11
CA THR A 44 -13.06 -15.66 -5.96
C THR A 44 -14.02 -14.46 -5.97
N PRO A 45 -14.69 -14.15 -4.83
CA PRO A 45 -15.56 -12.98 -4.74
C PRO A 45 -14.84 -11.66 -5.05
N ILE A 46 -15.49 -10.76 -5.78
CA ILE A 46 -15.03 -9.37 -5.98
C ILE A 46 -15.78 -8.54 -4.95
N ILE A 47 -15.10 -8.24 -3.84
CA ILE A 47 -15.71 -7.65 -2.65
C ILE A 47 -15.72 -6.14 -2.70
N ASP A 48 -16.87 -5.53 -2.40
CA ASP A 48 -17.00 -4.09 -2.18
C ASP A 48 -18.31 -3.79 -1.41
N PHE A 49 -18.33 -2.65 -0.70
CA PHE A 49 -19.53 -2.14 -0.04
C PHE A 49 -19.44 -0.63 0.22
N THR A 50 -20.58 0.01 0.40
CA THR A 50 -20.71 1.41 0.80
C THR A 50 -21.72 1.54 1.93
N TRP A 51 -21.88 2.76 2.46
CA TRP A 51 -22.91 3.05 3.45
C TRP A 51 -23.47 4.45 3.26
N VAL A 52 -24.63 4.69 3.87
CA VAL A 52 -25.28 6.00 3.98
C VAL A 52 -25.86 6.17 5.38
N GLY A 53 -26.03 7.43 5.79
CA GLY A 53 -26.62 7.80 7.07
C GLY A 53 -25.93 9.00 7.69
N LYS A 54 -26.58 9.67 8.65
CA LYS A 54 -25.93 10.73 9.43
C LYS A 54 -24.85 10.09 10.29
N GLN A 55 -23.63 10.59 10.21
CA GLN A 55 -22.46 10.07 10.94
C GLN A 55 -22.20 10.87 12.22
N THR A 56 -23.25 11.26 12.94
CA THR A 56 -23.19 11.93 14.24
C THR A 56 -23.90 11.07 15.27
N ALA A 57 -23.26 10.80 16.41
CA ALA A 57 -23.84 9.94 17.44
C ALA A 57 -25.11 10.57 18.07
N PRO A 58 -26.18 9.79 18.31
CA PRO A 58 -26.38 8.42 17.83
C PRO A 58 -26.63 8.39 16.31
N ALA A 59 -25.82 7.59 15.61
CA ALA A 59 -25.86 7.46 14.16
C ALA A 59 -26.59 6.16 13.78
N THR A 60 -27.41 6.23 12.73
CA THR A 60 -28.03 5.06 12.11
C THR A 60 -27.52 4.95 10.68
N ILE A 61 -26.82 3.85 10.42
CA ILE A 61 -26.11 3.60 9.16
C ILE A 61 -26.76 2.44 8.43
N THR A 62 -26.94 2.61 7.12
CA THR A 62 -27.40 1.57 6.21
C THR A 62 -26.27 1.20 5.28
N PHE A 63 -25.89 -0.08 5.26
CA PHE A 63 -24.85 -0.59 4.38
C PHE A 63 -25.46 -1.09 3.06
N THR A 64 -24.72 -0.89 1.97
CA THR A 64 -25.01 -1.42 0.65
C THR A 64 -23.87 -2.33 0.22
N ASN A 65 -24.19 -3.58 -0.11
CA ASN A 65 -23.20 -4.56 -0.55
C ASN A 65 -23.16 -4.66 -2.08
N SER A 66 -22.03 -4.29 -2.68
CA SER A 66 -21.77 -4.35 -4.13
C SER A 66 -20.94 -5.57 -4.53
N THR A 67 -20.73 -6.52 -3.60
CA THR A 67 -19.92 -7.72 -3.82
C THR A 67 -20.48 -8.61 -4.93
N GLN A 68 -19.62 -9.04 -5.85
CA GLN A 68 -19.94 -9.97 -6.92
C GLN A 68 -19.34 -11.36 -6.63
N ARG A 69 -19.96 -12.40 -7.21
CA ARG A 69 -19.48 -13.80 -7.14
C ARG A 69 -19.36 -14.35 -5.72
N ALA A 70 -20.27 -13.93 -4.82
CA ALA A 70 -20.38 -14.46 -3.47
C ALA A 70 -21.72 -15.18 -3.28
N THR A 71 -21.73 -16.16 -2.37
CA THR A 71 -22.89 -16.96 -1.97
C THR A 71 -23.24 -16.80 -0.50
N ALA A 72 -22.29 -16.34 0.32
CA ALA A 72 -22.51 -16.00 1.72
C ALA A 72 -21.66 -14.80 2.15
N TYR A 73 -22.11 -14.16 3.22
CA TYR A 73 -21.54 -12.93 3.77
C TYR A 73 -21.43 -13.03 5.29
N ARG A 74 -20.39 -12.44 5.85
CA ARG A 74 -20.24 -12.20 7.28
C ARG A 74 -19.67 -10.80 7.50
N TRP A 75 -20.40 -10.02 8.26
CA TRP A 75 -20.04 -8.67 8.67
C TRP A 75 -19.60 -8.68 10.12
N ASP A 76 -18.51 -7.96 10.39
CA ASP A 76 -18.21 -7.37 11.69
C ASP A 76 -18.43 -5.87 11.55
N LEU A 77 -19.36 -5.32 12.34
CA LEU A 77 -19.76 -3.92 12.25
C LEU A 77 -18.91 -3.01 13.15
N GLY A 78 -17.88 -3.53 13.80
CA GLY A 78 -16.94 -2.77 14.61
C GLY A 78 -17.49 -2.24 15.94
N ASN A 79 -18.82 -2.23 16.12
CA ASN A 79 -19.52 -1.88 17.36
C ASN A 79 -19.86 -3.11 18.24
N GLY A 80 -19.22 -4.26 17.96
CA GLY A 80 -19.49 -5.54 18.61
C GLY A 80 -20.68 -6.32 18.02
N GLN A 81 -21.37 -5.77 17.02
CA GLN A 81 -22.41 -6.49 16.29
C GLN A 81 -21.83 -7.22 15.08
N ILE A 82 -22.40 -8.40 14.78
CA ILE A 82 -22.12 -9.17 13.57
C ILE A 82 -23.39 -9.36 12.76
N SER A 83 -23.26 -9.58 11.45
CA SER A 83 -24.40 -9.89 10.59
C SER A 83 -24.03 -10.88 9.50
N THR A 84 -24.98 -11.73 9.09
CA THR A 84 -24.84 -12.63 7.94
C THR A 84 -25.77 -12.26 6.79
N LEU A 85 -26.45 -11.11 6.91
CA LEU A 85 -27.29 -10.58 5.83
C LEU A 85 -26.41 -10.19 4.64
N GLN A 86 -27.01 -10.21 3.45
CA GLN A 86 -26.36 -9.67 2.26
C GLN A 86 -25.95 -8.22 2.48
N ALA A 87 -26.82 -7.41 3.08
CA ALA A 87 -26.53 -6.03 3.46
C ALA A 87 -27.23 -5.70 4.80
N PRO A 88 -26.48 -5.32 5.85
CA PRO A 88 -27.07 -4.86 7.12
C PRO A 88 -27.75 -3.50 6.97
N THR A 89 -28.98 -3.38 7.45
CA THR A 89 -29.75 -2.13 7.46
C THR A 89 -29.94 -1.63 8.90
N GLN A 90 -30.06 -0.31 9.07
CA GLN A 90 -30.36 0.32 10.37
C GLN A 90 -29.39 -0.05 11.51
N VAL A 91 -28.09 -0.12 11.23
CA VAL A 91 -27.06 -0.37 12.26
C VAL A 91 -26.86 0.91 13.07
N THR A 92 -27.02 0.83 14.40
CA THR A 92 -26.90 1.99 15.29
C THR A 92 -25.52 2.05 15.96
N TYR A 93 -24.91 3.23 15.91
CA TYR A 93 -23.68 3.58 16.62
C TYR A 93 -24.01 4.69 17.62
N THR A 94 -24.10 4.32 18.90
CA THR A 94 -24.53 5.23 19.97
C THR A 94 -23.42 6.13 20.48
N GLN A 95 -22.16 5.77 20.27
CA GLN A 95 -20.99 6.52 20.71
C GLN A 95 -20.21 7.06 19.51
N PRO A 96 -19.61 8.26 19.63
CA PRO A 96 -18.65 8.72 18.64
C PRO A 96 -17.40 7.84 18.65
N GLY A 97 -16.72 7.78 17.52
CA GLY A 97 -15.50 7.00 17.36
C GLY A 97 -15.28 6.51 15.94
N THR A 98 -14.25 5.70 15.80
CA THR A 98 -13.86 5.06 14.54
C THR A 98 -14.17 3.57 14.64
N TYR A 99 -14.90 3.05 13.66
CA TYR A 99 -15.38 1.67 13.63
C TYR A 99 -14.84 0.97 12.38
N ASP A 100 -14.15 -0.14 12.61
CA ASP A 100 -13.63 -1.00 11.55
C ASP A 100 -14.74 -1.93 11.04
N ILE A 101 -15.23 -1.68 9.82
CA ILE A 101 -16.26 -2.51 9.20
C ILE A 101 -15.58 -3.57 8.35
N LEU A 102 -15.71 -4.83 8.75
CA LEU A 102 -15.14 -5.98 8.05
C LEU A 102 -16.24 -6.76 7.33
N LEU A 103 -16.13 -6.90 6.01
CA LEU A 103 -16.92 -7.84 5.23
C LEU A 103 -16.06 -9.02 4.82
N VAL A 104 -16.56 -10.22 5.09
CA VAL A 104 -16.06 -11.48 4.55
C VAL A 104 -17.11 -12.03 3.58
N ALA A 105 -16.72 -12.24 2.33
CA ALA A 105 -17.58 -12.84 1.31
C ALA A 105 -17.00 -14.18 0.86
N THR A 106 -17.85 -15.20 0.71
CA THR A 106 -17.41 -16.56 0.33
C THR A 106 -18.17 -17.13 -0.86
N ASN A 107 -17.51 -18.00 -1.62
CA ASN A 107 -18.06 -18.77 -2.72
C ASN A 107 -17.42 -20.17 -2.73
N GLY A 108 -18.09 -21.15 -2.11
CA GLY A 108 -17.46 -22.42 -1.74
C GLY A 108 -16.22 -22.18 -0.87
N ASP A 109 -15.09 -22.76 -1.26
CA ASP A 109 -13.82 -22.63 -0.53
C ASP A 109 -13.06 -21.32 -0.81
N LYS A 110 -13.57 -20.46 -1.71
CA LYS A 110 -12.96 -19.15 -2.00
C LYS A 110 -13.51 -18.08 -1.08
N GLN A 111 -12.63 -17.17 -0.65
CA GLN A 111 -12.98 -16.07 0.24
C GLN A 111 -12.28 -14.78 -0.17
N SER A 112 -12.98 -13.67 -0.01
CA SER A 112 -12.42 -12.32 -0.05
C SER A 112 -12.78 -11.57 1.23
N VAL A 113 -11.90 -10.70 1.66
CA VAL A 113 -12.06 -9.90 2.88
C VAL A 113 -11.79 -8.44 2.54
N LEU A 114 -12.68 -7.55 2.99
CA LEU A 114 -12.53 -6.11 2.84
C LEU A 114 -12.82 -5.43 4.15
N LYS A 115 -11.95 -4.49 4.51
CA LYS A 115 -12.08 -3.63 5.69
C LYS A 115 -12.23 -2.19 5.21
N LYS A 116 -13.23 -1.48 5.71
CA LYS A 116 -13.38 -0.01 5.55
C LYS A 116 -13.62 0.62 6.92
N THR A 117 -13.23 1.88 7.03
CA THR A 117 -13.35 2.63 8.29
C THR A 117 -14.57 3.52 8.25
N LEU A 118 -15.43 3.41 9.26
CA LEU A 118 -16.57 4.28 9.48
C LEU A 118 -16.26 5.23 10.65
N VAL A 119 -16.37 6.53 10.42
CA VAL A 119 -16.18 7.55 11.46
C VAL A 119 -17.53 8.09 11.91
N ILE A 120 -17.76 8.14 13.22
CA ILE A 120 -18.95 8.74 13.84
C ILE A 120 -18.51 9.92 14.71
N ALA A 121 -18.97 11.11 14.37
CA ALA A 121 -18.72 12.36 15.09
C ALA A 121 -19.56 12.45 16.38
N ALA A 122 -19.07 13.21 17.35
CA ALA A 122 -19.78 13.45 18.62
C ALA A 122 -20.92 14.48 18.48
N ASN A 123 -20.80 15.37 17.50
CA ASN A 123 -21.72 16.45 17.20
C ASN A 123 -21.59 16.80 15.70
N ASP A 124 -22.16 17.93 15.27
CA ASP A 124 -22.09 18.37 13.87
C ASP A 124 -20.76 19.08 13.51
N ASP A 125 -19.74 19.00 14.38
CA ASP A 125 -18.37 19.49 14.11
C ASP A 125 -17.65 18.58 13.12
N PRO A 126 -16.74 19.14 12.29
CA PRO A 126 -16.01 18.35 11.32
C PRO A 126 -15.08 17.34 12.00
N VAL A 127 -14.99 16.14 11.45
CA VAL A 127 -14.01 15.12 11.85
C VAL A 127 -13.15 14.77 10.64
N ALA A 128 -11.84 15.00 10.75
CA ALA A 128 -10.89 14.62 9.71
C ALA A 128 -10.70 13.10 9.67
N HIS A 129 -10.74 12.52 8.47
CA HIS A 129 -10.30 11.16 8.24
C HIS A 129 -9.90 10.97 6.77
N PHE A 130 -8.94 10.10 6.53
CA PHE A 130 -8.58 9.71 5.18
C PHE A 130 -8.01 8.30 5.14
N THR A 131 -8.11 7.69 3.97
CA THR A 131 -7.38 6.48 3.60
C THR A 131 -6.45 6.77 2.44
N TYR A 132 -5.56 5.83 2.12
CA TYR A 132 -4.68 5.94 0.97
C TYR A 132 -4.42 4.58 0.33
N THR A 133 -4.04 4.61 -0.95
CA THR A 133 -3.57 3.43 -1.68
C THR A 133 -2.32 3.74 -2.48
N PHE A 134 -1.45 2.74 -2.62
CA PHE A 134 -0.38 2.78 -3.59
C PHE A 134 -0.94 2.52 -4.98
N LYS A 135 -0.64 3.40 -5.93
CA LYS A 135 -0.94 3.16 -7.34
C LYS A 135 -0.27 1.87 -7.78
N ASP A 136 -1.01 1.04 -8.53
CA ASP A 136 -0.54 -0.24 -9.05
C ASP A 136 -0.03 -1.22 -7.95
N LEU A 137 -0.46 -1.00 -6.69
CA LEU A 137 -0.01 -1.72 -5.50
C LEU A 137 1.52 -1.69 -5.28
N GLN A 138 2.19 -0.68 -5.84
CA GLN A 138 3.64 -0.51 -5.74
C GLN A 138 4.01 0.45 -4.59
N ASN A 139 4.48 -0.11 -3.47
CA ASN A 139 4.95 0.66 -2.31
C ASN A 139 6.45 0.97 -2.33
N SER A 140 7.17 0.60 -3.40
CA SER A 140 8.59 0.85 -3.57
C SER A 140 8.88 2.18 -4.27
N ALA A 141 9.89 2.92 -3.84
CA ALA A 141 10.28 4.17 -4.49
C ALA A 141 10.76 3.95 -5.96
N PRO A 142 10.37 4.82 -6.91
CA PRO A 142 9.39 5.91 -6.77
C PRO A 142 7.95 5.36 -6.66
N ALA A 143 7.26 5.69 -5.56
CA ALA A 143 5.88 5.26 -5.32
C ALA A 143 4.91 6.42 -5.54
N VAL A 144 3.76 6.14 -6.13
CA VAL A 144 2.66 7.12 -6.26
C VAL A 144 1.55 6.73 -5.30
N VAL A 145 1.12 7.67 -4.45
CA VAL A 145 0.06 7.46 -3.46
C VAL A 145 -1.16 8.29 -3.84
N ASN A 146 -2.31 7.63 -3.83
CA ASN A 146 -3.62 8.25 -3.94
C ASN A 146 -4.24 8.35 -2.55
N PHE A 147 -4.78 9.51 -2.21
CA PHE A 147 -5.48 9.76 -0.96
C PHE A 147 -6.98 9.81 -1.21
N PHE A 148 -7.76 9.35 -0.24
CA PHE A 148 -9.22 9.40 -0.26
C PHE A 148 -9.69 10.12 0.99
N ASN A 149 -10.37 11.25 0.79
CA ASN A 149 -10.94 11.99 1.90
C ASN A 149 -12.21 11.31 2.38
N GLU A 150 -12.22 10.92 3.65
CA GLU A 150 -13.33 10.24 4.32
C GLU A 150 -13.80 11.05 5.54
N SER A 151 -13.49 12.34 5.56
CA SER A 151 -13.89 13.25 6.64
C SER A 151 -15.41 13.38 6.70
N VAL A 152 -15.91 13.57 7.92
CA VAL A 152 -17.33 13.72 8.22
C VAL A 152 -17.63 15.18 8.53
N ASP A 153 -18.79 15.67 8.08
CA ASP A 153 -19.31 16.99 8.42
C ASP A 153 -18.35 18.16 8.14
N ALA A 154 -17.72 18.15 6.96
CA ALA A 154 -16.74 19.18 6.56
C ALA A 154 -17.03 19.77 5.17
N THR A 155 -16.66 21.04 4.99
CA THR A 155 -16.81 21.78 3.73
C THR A 155 -15.49 22.29 3.16
N ALA A 156 -14.41 22.27 3.95
CA ALA A 156 -13.06 22.62 3.53
C ALA A 156 -12.01 21.73 4.21
N TYR A 157 -10.82 21.67 3.62
CA TYR A 157 -9.78 20.70 3.99
C TYR A 157 -8.39 21.30 3.86
N GLU A 158 -7.53 21.01 4.83
CA GLU A 158 -6.12 21.36 4.83
C GLU A 158 -5.29 20.08 4.99
N TRP A 159 -4.54 19.75 3.95
CA TRP A 159 -3.60 18.64 3.96
C TRP A 159 -2.19 19.15 4.17
N ASN A 160 -1.42 18.42 4.97
CA ASN A 160 0.03 18.54 5.03
C ASN A 160 0.63 17.18 4.66
N VAL A 161 1.30 17.10 3.51
CA VAL A 161 1.99 15.89 3.06
C VAL A 161 3.49 16.18 3.12
N ASN A 162 4.17 15.60 4.10
CA ASN A 162 5.62 15.76 4.28
C ASN A 162 6.07 17.24 4.30
N GLY A 163 5.33 18.12 4.97
CA GLY A 163 5.61 19.55 5.08
C GLY A 163 5.00 20.42 3.99
N ALA A 164 4.56 19.84 2.86
CA ALA A 164 3.87 20.58 1.81
C ALA A 164 2.38 20.73 2.13
N LEU A 165 1.86 21.96 2.00
CA LEU A 165 0.47 22.29 2.28
C LEU A 165 -0.40 22.22 1.02
N TYR A 166 -1.61 21.67 1.15
CA TYR A 166 -2.61 21.63 0.10
C TYR A 166 -4.00 21.98 0.66
N SER A 167 -4.78 22.74 -0.11
CA SER A 167 -6.15 23.14 0.25
C SER A 167 -7.14 22.62 -0.79
N ALA A 168 -7.24 21.30 -0.91
CA ALA A 168 -8.10 20.61 -1.87
C ALA A 168 -8.96 19.56 -1.16
N THR A 169 -10.16 19.29 -1.69
CA THR A 169 -11.03 18.21 -1.21
C THR A 169 -10.33 16.86 -1.22
N VAL A 170 -9.55 16.60 -2.27
CA VAL A 170 -8.63 15.47 -2.37
C VAL A 170 -7.31 16.02 -2.92
N PRO A 171 -6.15 15.74 -2.29
CA PRO A 171 -4.87 16.20 -2.81
C PRO A 171 -4.55 15.46 -4.12
N PRO A 172 -3.74 16.04 -5.01
CA PRO A 172 -3.27 15.31 -6.19
C PRO A 172 -2.52 14.04 -5.78
N SER A 173 -2.46 13.04 -6.66
CA SER A 173 -1.61 11.87 -6.44
C SER A 173 -0.17 12.31 -6.17
N ILE A 174 0.38 11.93 -5.01
CA ILE A 174 1.71 12.38 -4.58
C ILE A 174 2.74 11.32 -4.93
N ARG A 175 3.84 11.74 -5.55
CA ARG A 175 4.97 10.87 -5.90
C ARG A 175 6.09 10.99 -4.86
N PHE A 176 6.37 9.89 -4.17
CA PHE A 176 7.49 9.76 -3.25
C PHE A 176 8.67 9.13 -3.98
N ASN A 177 9.66 9.95 -4.33
CA ASN A 177 10.82 9.51 -5.12
C ASN A 177 11.90 8.81 -4.28
N GLN A 178 11.80 8.83 -2.96
CA GLN A 178 12.76 8.18 -2.07
C GLN A 178 12.02 7.21 -1.15
N PRO A 179 12.66 6.11 -0.73
CA PRO A 179 12.16 5.33 0.39
C PRO A 179 12.26 6.14 1.67
N GLY A 180 11.35 5.85 2.59
CA GLY A 180 11.26 6.56 3.85
C GLY A 180 9.86 6.54 4.43
N THR A 181 9.73 7.24 5.54
CA THR A 181 8.51 7.34 6.32
C THR A 181 7.99 8.78 6.20
N TYR A 182 6.81 8.93 5.61
CA TYR A 182 6.21 10.21 5.30
C TYR A 182 4.97 10.44 6.17
N LYS A 183 4.99 11.54 6.93
CA LYS A 183 3.83 11.96 7.72
C LYS A 183 2.83 12.69 6.83
N VAL A 184 1.58 12.29 6.93
CA VAL A 184 0.45 12.95 6.28
C VAL A 184 -0.55 13.35 7.34
N LYS A 185 -1.02 14.58 7.25
CA LYS A 185 -1.95 15.19 8.20
C LYS A 185 -3.11 15.82 7.43
N LEU A 186 -4.32 15.63 7.94
CA LEU A 186 -5.53 16.27 7.44
C LEU A 186 -6.22 17.01 8.59
N VAL A 187 -6.65 18.25 8.31
CA VAL A 187 -7.60 19.00 9.12
C VAL A 187 -8.84 19.27 8.28
N ALA A 188 -10.01 18.94 8.82
CA ALA A 188 -11.31 19.18 8.21
C ALA A 188 -11.95 20.43 8.83
N ILE A 189 -12.65 21.22 8.02
CA ILE A 189 -13.14 22.55 8.40
C ILE A 189 -14.60 22.70 7.97
N LYS A 190 -15.43 23.24 8.86
CA LYS A 190 -16.82 23.64 8.60
C LYS A 190 -17.12 24.93 9.35
N ASN A 191 -17.58 25.95 8.64
CA ASN A 191 -17.94 27.27 9.22
C ASN A 191 -16.84 27.88 10.11
N GLY A 192 -15.57 27.68 9.75
CA GLY A 192 -14.41 28.15 10.52
C GLY A 192 -14.02 27.27 11.72
N ILE A 193 -14.84 26.30 12.10
CA ILE A 193 -14.50 25.27 13.10
C ILE A 193 -13.53 24.29 12.44
N ARG A 194 -12.43 23.99 13.13
CA ARG A 194 -11.38 23.06 12.68
C ARG A 194 -11.47 21.78 13.50
N SER A 195 -11.41 20.65 12.83
CA SER A 195 -11.32 19.34 13.48
C SER A 195 -10.01 19.19 14.25
N ALA A 196 -9.96 18.24 15.19
CA ALA A 196 -8.69 17.64 15.56
C ALA A 196 -8.01 17.06 14.29
N PRO A 197 -6.67 17.14 14.19
CA PRO A 197 -5.99 16.59 13.03
C PRO A 197 -6.03 15.06 13.01
N TYR A 198 -6.23 14.49 11.84
CA TYR A 198 -5.99 13.07 11.59
C TYR A 198 -4.63 12.91 10.94
N GLU A 199 -3.78 12.03 11.48
CA GLU A 199 -2.41 11.81 11.02
C GLU A 199 -2.21 10.34 10.67
N GLU A 200 -1.60 10.08 9.51
CA GLU A 200 -1.14 8.76 9.10
C GLU A 200 0.31 8.80 8.64
N THR A 201 0.93 7.64 8.72
CA THR A 201 2.31 7.46 8.30
C THR A 201 2.39 6.52 7.11
N ILE A 202 2.87 7.04 5.97
CA ILE A 202 3.11 6.24 4.77
C ILE A 202 4.56 5.77 4.78
N THR A 203 4.75 4.45 4.68
CA THR A 203 6.08 3.86 4.51
C THR A 203 6.29 3.48 3.05
N VAL A 204 7.28 4.11 2.40
CA VAL A 204 7.75 3.78 1.07
C VAL A 204 9.03 2.99 1.20
N VAL A 205 9.08 1.79 0.63
CA VAL A 205 10.24 0.90 0.75
C VAL A 205 11.25 1.16 -0.37
N ALA A 206 12.50 0.76 -0.16
CA ALA A 206 13.49 0.80 -1.22
C ALA A 206 13.09 -0.19 -2.32
N GLY A 207 12.98 0.28 -3.56
CA GLY A 207 12.83 -0.60 -4.72
C GLY A 207 14.16 -1.14 -5.20
N ASP A 208 14.13 -1.98 -6.24
CA ASP A 208 15.34 -2.58 -6.83
C ASP A 208 16.05 -1.70 -7.86
N THR A 209 15.54 -0.50 -8.12
CA THR A 209 16.14 0.47 -9.05
C THR A 209 16.96 1.51 -8.27
N PRO A 210 18.17 1.86 -8.70
CA PRO A 210 18.94 2.93 -8.07
C PRO A 210 18.22 4.28 -8.23
N ILE A 211 18.33 5.15 -7.23
CA ILE A 211 17.72 6.49 -7.23
C ILE A 211 18.83 7.51 -7.04
N ALA A 212 19.05 8.40 -8.02
CA ALA A 212 20.00 9.50 -7.88
C ALA A 212 19.43 10.59 -6.98
N SER A 213 20.21 10.98 -5.98
CA SER A 213 19.94 12.16 -5.17
C SER A 213 21.24 12.69 -4.60
N PHE A 214 21.31 14.00 -4.39
CA PHE A 214 22.48 14.63 -3.78
C PHE A 214 22.13 16.00 -3.20
N ALA A 215 23.03 16.49 -2.36
CA ALA A 215 23.06 17.84 -1.86
C ALA A 215 24.48 18.40 -2.00
N LEU A 216 24.63 19.70 -1.85
CA LEU A 216 25.95 20.29 -1.59
C LEU A 216 26.25 20.15 -0.09
N ALA A 217 27.51 19.91 0.26
CA ALA A 217 27.95 20.18 1.62
C ALA A 217 27.77 21.68 1.91
N TYR A 218 27.64 22.04 3.19
CA TYR A 218 27.54 23.44 3.57
C TYR A 218 28.74 24.22 3.01
N HIS A 219 28.44 25.27 2.27
CA HIS A 219 29.41 26.18 1.68
C HIS A 219 28.79 27.57 1.66
N PRO A 220 29.51 28.63 2.07
CA PRO A 220 29.00 29.99 2.03
C PRO A 220 28.57 30.37 0.61
N TYR A 221 27.44 31.07 0.48
CA TYR A 221 26.97 31.64 -0.77
C TYR A 221 27.33 33.14 -0.81
N PRO A 222 27.77 33.72 -1.95
CA PRO A 222 27.87 33.13 -3.29
C PRO A 222 29.07 32.20 -3.49
N TYR A 223 28.97 31.29 -4.48
CA TYR A 223 30.09 30.47 -4.93
C TYR A 223 30.97 31.24 -5.93
N SER A 224 32.28 31.21 -5.78
CA SER A 224 33.23 31.95 -6.62
C SER A 224 34.19 31.02 -7.38
N VAL A 225 34.80 31.56 -8.45
CA VAL A 225 35.84 30.86 -9.21
C VAL A 225 36.98 30.42 -8.28
N GLY A 226 37.45 29.21 -8.50
CA GLY A 226 38.59 28.66 -7.76
C GLY A 226 38.23 27.87 -6.50
N GLU A 227 36.98 27.98 -6.03
CA GLU A 227 36.51 27.25 -4.84
C GLU A 227 36.26 25.76 -5.15
N HIS A 228 36.48 24.93 -4.13
CA HIS A 228 36.15 23.51 -4.17
C HIS A 228 34.78 23.29 -3.53
N ILE A 229 33.85 22.76 -4.30
CA ILE A 229 32.49 22.48 -3.86
C ILE A 229 32.33 20.97 -3.67
N GLN A 230 32.01 20.58 -2.45
CA GLN A 230 31.76 19.18 -2.11
C GLN A 230 30.32 18.81 -2.43
N PHE A 231 30.14 17.84 -3.30
CA PHE A 231 28.83 17.23 -3.54
C PHE A 231 28.71 15.96 -2.69
N VAL A 232 27.57 15.81 -2.02
CA VAL A 232 27.27 14.70 -1.13
C VAL A 232 26.13 13.91 -1.74
N SER A 233 26.44 12.71 -2.27
CA SER A 233 25.41 11.79 -2.70
C SER A 233 24.50 11.41 -1.54
N ARG A 234 23.20 11.43 -1.83
CA ARG A 234 22.11 10.88 -1.04
C ARG A 234 21.37 9.81 -1.86
N SER A 235 22.07 9.26 -2.86
CA SER A 235 21.52 8.25 -3.75
C SER A 235 21.20 7.00 -2.94
N MET A 236 20.21 6.25 -3.39
CA MET A 236 19.75 5.06 -2.69
C MET A 236 19.75 3.87 -3.63
N ASN A 237 19.94 2.69 -3.04
CA ASN A 237 19.95 1.43 -3.75
C ASN A 237 20.93 1.42 -4.94
N CYS A 238 22.15 1.91 -4.71
CA CYS A 238 23.21 2.01 -5.72
C CYS A 238 24.56 1.57 -5.14
N ASP A 239 25.43 1.11 -6.02
CA ASP A 239 26.83 0.77 -5.76
C ASP A 239 27.81 1.59 -6.64
N GLY A 240 27.28 2.52 -7.45
CA GLY A 240 28.09 3.39 -8.28
C GLY A 240 27.42 4.72 -8.63
N TRP A 241 28.25 5.69 -9.01
CA TRP A 241 27.85 7.07 -9.33
C TRP A 241 28.43 7.50 -10.67
N GLU A 242 27.69 8.33 -11.39
CA GLU A 242 28.14 9.03 -12.59
C GLU A 242 27.72 10.48 -12.51
N TRP A 243 28.72 11.34 -12.32
CA TRP A 243 28.54 12.77 -12.23
C TRP A 243 28.95 13.46 -13.51
N THR A 244 28.23 14.51 -13.88
CA THR A 244 28.65 15.52 -14.85
C THR A 244 28.49 16.91 -14.23
N PHE A 245 29.51 17.78 -14.38
CA PHE A 245 29.55 19.10 -13.75
C PHE A 245 29.49 20.23 -14.79
N GLY A 246 28.40 20.27 -15.57
CA GLY A 246 28.19 21.25 -16.63
C GLY A 246 28.73 20.84 -18.00
N THR A 247 28.67 21.78 -18.97
CA THR A 247 28.97 21.55 -20.39
C THR A 247 30.44 21.29 -20.69
N ASN A 248 31.34 21.67 -19.78
CA ASN A 248 32.80 21.56 -19.95
C ASN A 248 33.28 20.11 -19.82
N GLY A 249 32.39 19.15 -19.54
CA GLY A 249 32.69 17.73 -19.60
C GLY A 249 33.42 17.16 -18.39
N GLN A 250 33.59 17.93 -17.30
CA GLN A 250 34.07 17.39 -16.02
C GLN A 250 33.13 16.29 -15.53
N LYS A 251 33.70 15.15 -15.13
CA LYS A 251 32.99 13.95 -14.69
C LYS A 251 33.62 13.37 -13.43
N SER A 252 32.84 12.62 -12.67
CA SER A 252 33.35 11.82 -11.55
C SER A 252 32.53 10.54 -11.37
N SER A 253 33.15 9.53 -10.76
CA SER A 253 32.48 8.31 -10.28
C SER A 253 32.56 8.14 -8.76
N GLN A 254 33.11 9.12 -8.05
CA GLN A 254 33.16 9.12 -6.58
C GLN A 254 31.75 9.31 -6.00
N GLU A 255 31.50 8.71 -4.84
CA GLU A 255 30.24 8.90 -4.11
C GLU A 255 30.08 10.35 -3.63
N HIS A 256 31.16 10.97 -3.18
CA HIS A 256 31.19 12.36 -2.69
C HIS A 256 32.31 13.14 -3.40
N PRO A 257 32.11 13.60 -4.63
CA PRO A 257 33.15 14.30 -5.37
C PRO A 257 33.34 15.73 -4.85
N LEU A 258 34.60 16.14 -4.76
CA LEU A 258 35.02 17.52 -4.52
C LEU A 258 35.44 18.13 -5.86
N VAL A 259 34.76 19.19 -6.31
CA VAL A 259 34.97 19.74 -7.65
C VAL A 259 35.33 21.21 -7.60
N LYS A 260 36.34 21.59 -8.38
CA LYS A 260 36.79 22.97 -8.56
C LYS A 260 36.27 23.54 -9.88
N PHE A 261 35.69 24.75 -9.83
CA PHE A 261 35.21 25.47 -11.01
C PHE A 261 36.17 26.62 -11.35
N ASP A 262 36.86 26.52 -12.49
CA ASP A 262 37.90 27.48 -12.91
C ASP A 262 37.36 28.68 -13.71
N ALA A 263 36.06 28.71 -14.02
CA ALA A 263 35.43 29.80 -14.75
C ALA A 263 34.05 30.14 -14.17
N ALA A 264 33.73 31.44 -14.16
CA ALA A 264 32.41 31.91 -13.78
C ALA A 264 31.37 31.44 -14.80
N GLY A 265 30.15 31.15 -14.36
CA GLY A 265 29.09 30.67 -15.24
C GLY A 265 27.98 29.92 -14.54
N MET A 266 27.03 29.42 -15.35
CA MET A 266 25.96 28.53 -14.91
C MET A 266 26.32 27.09 -15.26
N TYR A 267 26.38 26.22 -14.25
CA TYR A 267 26.72 24.81 -14.41
C TYR A 267 25.51 23.93 -14.07
N THR A 268 25.12 23.05 -14.99
CA THR A 268 24.15 21.99 -14.70
C THR A 268 24.88 20.77 -14.16
N ILE A 269 24.72 20.51 -12.87
CA ILE A 269 25.32 19.35 -12.20
C ILE A 269 24.33 18.21 -12.28
N THR A 270 24.72 17.08 -12.86
CA THR A 270 23.88 15.89 -12.99
C THR A 270 24.51 14.69 -12.32
N LEU A 271 23.71 13.91 -11.60
CA LEU A 271 24.07 12.63 -11.04
C LEU A 271 23.17 11.53 -11.60
N VAL A 272 23.78 10.42 -12.01
CA VAL A 272 23.12 9.14 -12.27
C VAL A 272 23.68 8.10 -11.31
N ALA A 273 22.80 7.42 -10.57
CA ALA A 273 23.17 6.32 -9.68
C ALA A 273 23.08 4.98 -10.41
N LYS A 274 23.97 4.04 -10.08
CA LYS A 274 24.08 2.73 -10.73
C LYS A 274 23.96 1.60 -9.71
N LYS A 275 23.35 0.49 -10.12
CA LYS A 275 23.36 -0.78 -9.39
C LYS A 275 23.45 -1.93 -10.38
N GLY A 276 24.62 -2.56 -10.48
CA GLY A 276 24.90 -3.49 -11.59
C GLY A 276 24.60 -2.85 -12.95
N ASN A 277 23.71 -3.46 -13.74
CA ASN A 277 23.31 -2.95 -15.05
C ASN A 277 22.19 -1.88 -15.01
N LYS A 278 21.62 -1.60 -13.84
CA LYS A 278 20.53 -0.62 -13.69
C LYS A 278 21.09 0.80 -13.52
N ARG A 279 20.38 1.77 -14.08
CA ARG A 279 20.65 3.22 -13.96
C ARG A 279 19.43 3.92 -13.42
N SER A 280 19.64 4.95 -12.60
CA SER A 280 18.56 5.83 -12.15
C SER A 280 18.19 6.81 -13.24
N GLU A 281 17.01 7.42 -13.11
CA GLU A 281 16.77 8.72 -13.73
C GLU A 281 17.82 9.75 -13.25
N PRO A 282 18.26 10.69 -14.10
CA PRO A 282 19.23 11.69 -13.71
C PRO A 282 18.62 12.71 -12.74
N ARG A 283 19.38 13.06 -11.69
CA ARG A 283 19.07 14.20 -10.84
C ARG A 283 19.96 15.36 -11.25
N SER A 284 19.38 16.53 -11.57
CA SER A 284 20.15 17.72 -11.96
C SER A 284 19.82 18.98 -11.15
N ILE A 285 20.83 19.77 -10.82
CA ILE A 285 20.67 21.13 -10.27
C ILE A 285 21.47 22.14 -11.09
N ASN A 286 21.05 23.39 -11.10
CA ASN A 286 21.81 24.48 -11.68
C ASN A 286 22.55 25.24 -10.57
N LEU A 287 23.85 25.46 -10.78
CA LEU A 287 24.73 26.14 -9.85
C LEU A 287 25.36 27.35 -10.54
N LYS A 288 25.27 28.53 -9.92
CA LYS A 288 25.92 29.75 -10.41
C LYS A 288 27.27 29.92 -9.71
N ILE A 289 28.33 30.04 -10.51
CA ILE A 289 29.67 30.39 -10.07
C ILE A 289 29.92 31.85 -10.46
N GLY A 290 30.11 32.71 -9.46
CA GLY A 290 30.51 34.10 -9.60
C GLY A 290 32.00 34.25 -9.85
N GLN A 291 32.43 35.47 -10.19
CA GLN A 291 33.86 35.80 -10.30
C GLN A 291 34.57 35.73 -8.95
#